data_AF-A0A1G2Y0W7-F1
#
_entry.id   AF-A0A1G2Y0W7-F1
#
_cell.length_a   1.000
_cell.length_b   1.000
_cell.length_c   1.000
_cell.angle_alpha   90.00
_cell.angle_beta   90.00
_cell.angle_gamma   90.00
#
_symmetry.space_group_name_H-M   'P 1'
#
loop_
_entity.id
_entity.type
_entity.pdbx_description
1 polymer ?
#
loop_
_entity_poly.entity_id
_entity_poly.type
_entity_poly.pdbx_seq_one_letter_code
_entity_poly.pdbx_strand_id
1 'polypeptide(L)'
;MGNSLTVFVKDHCACWKDKMCLGVDVWNKAFNNSRLCWIFEKKACPYFQRCVLPIAHQKGTYTKLARLYSLLDQSFAKTEVRRCGCGAELQRRRRLCDKCARRHRQDTYRNIRHKLNQKVKR
;
A
#
# COMPACT_ATOMS: atom_id res chain seq x y z
N MET A 1 11.27 15.08 17.34
CA MET A 1 10.78 15.03 15.95
C MET A 1 9.92 13.77 15.80
N GLY A 2 8.61 13.90 15.59
CA GLY A 2 7.71 12.76 15.52
C GLY A 2 7.82 12.02 14.19
N ASN A 3 7.88 10.69 14.21
CA ASN A 3 7.77 9.88 12.99
C ASN A 3 6.50 10.25 12.22
N SER A 4 6.54 10.25 10.89
CA SER A 4 5.38 10.64 10.07
C SER A 4 4.11 9.83 10.37
N LEU A 5 4.27 8.64 10.96
CA LEU A 5 3.17 7.82 11.48
C LEU A 5 2.46 8.48 12.68
N THR A 6 3.19 9.04 13.64
CA THR A 6 2.60 9.66 14.84
C THR A 6 1.96 11.00 14.54
N VAL A 7 2.52 11.77 13.59
CA VAL A 7 1.87 12.99 13.06
C VAL A 7 0.54 12.63 12.41
N PHE A 8 0.54 11.62 11.53
CA PHE A 8 -0.69 11.19 10.86
C PHE A 8 -1.78 10.69 11.82
N VAL A 9 -1.39 10.02 12.92
CA VAL A 9 -2.31 9.65 13.99
C VAL A 9 -2.95 10.88 14.62
N LYS A 10 -2.17 11.92 14.94
CA LYS A 10 -2.71 13.13 15.58
C LYS A 10 -3.71 13.86 14.68
N ASP A 11 -3.49 13.84 13.37
CA ASP A 11 -4.30 14.59 12.41
C ASP A 11 -5.56 13.83 11.96
N HIS A 12 -5.55 12.49 12.01
CA HIS A 12 -6.59 11.66 11.37
C HIS A 12 -7.20 10.57 12.26
N CYS A 13 -6.67 10.32 13.45
CA CYS A 13 -7.27 9.35 14.37
C CYS A 13 -8.43 10.01 15.13
N ALA A 14 -9.66 9.55 14.91
CA ALA A 14 -10.82 10.03 15.66
C ALA A 14 -10.75 9.70 17.17
N CYS A 15 -9.90 8.73 17.56
CA CYS A 15 -9.65 8.42 18.97
C CYS A 15 -8.64 9.38 19.62
N TRP A 16 -8.02 10.28 18.85
CA TRP A 16 -7.09 11.27 19.37
C TRP A 16 -7.84 12.56 19.72
N LYS A 17 -7.97 12.87 21.01
CA LYS A 17 -8.68 14.04 21.52
C LYS A 17 -7.89 14.67 22.68
N ASP A 18 -7.84 15.99 22.75
CA ASP A 18 -7.21 16.73 23.86
C ASP A 18 -5.78 16.27 24.20
N LYS A 19 -4.97 16.01 23.16
CA LYS A 19 -3.59 15.50 23.24
C LYS A 19 -3.44 14.09 23.86
N MET A 20 -4.54 13.35 24.00
CA MET A 20 -4.56 11.97 24.48
C MET A 20 -5.27 11.03 23.50
N CYS A 21 -4.98 9.74 23.60
CA CYS A 21 -5.66 8.71 22.82
C CYS A 21 -6.68 8.02 23.70
N LEU A 22 -7.96 8.06 23.30
CA LEU A 22 -9.04 7.33 23.96
C LEU A 22 -8.84 5.80 23.85
N GLY A 23 -8.03 5.37 22.87
CA GLY A 23 -7.57 3.99 22.71
C GLY A 23 -8.72 3.01 22.52
N VAL A 24 -9.25 2.88 21.32
CA VAL A 24 -10.34 1.93 21.08
C VAL A 24 -9.78 0.53 20.86
N ASP A 25 -10.17 -0.40 21.72
CA ASP A 25 -10.06 -1.82 21.44
C ASP A 25 -11.25 -2.25 20.57
N VAL A 26 -10.98 -2.42 19.28
CA VAL A 26 -11.99 -2.79 18.28
C VAL A 26 -12.56 -4.19 18.55
N TRP A 27 -11.83 -5.05 19.27
CA TRP A 27 -12.27 -6.42 19.56
C TRP A 27 -13.09 -6.47 20.84
N ASN A 28 -12.65 -5.79 21.89
CA ASN A 28 -13.32 -5.79 23.19
C ASN A 28 -14.38 -4.69 23.35
N LYS A 29 -14.58 -3.83 22.33
CA LYS A 29 -15.47 -2.65 22.38
C LYS A 29 -15.20 -1.76 23.61
N ALA A 30 -13.98 -1.79 24.11
CA ALA A 30 -13.56 -1.11 25.34
C ALA A 30 -12.56 0.00 25.00
N PHE A 31 -12.51 1.01 25.87
CA PHE A 31 -11.46 2.01 25.83
C PHE A 31 -10.24 1.50 26.62
N ASN A 32 -9.05 1.70 26.07
CA ASN A 32 -7.80 1.44 26.74
C ASN A 32 -7.60 2.51 27.83
N ASN A 33 -7.69 2.08 29.09
CA ASN A 33 -7.56 2.95 30.25
C ASN A 33 -6.17 3.59 30.39
N SER A 34 -5.16 3.16 29.61
CA SER A 34 -3.81 3.75 29.68
C SER A 34 -3.73 5.18 29.13
N ARG A 35 -4.75 5.66 28.39
CA ARG A 35 -4.77 6.97 27.68
C ARG A 35 -3.62 7.17 26.68
N LEU A 36 -2.82 6.13 26.44
CA LEU A 36 -1.69 6.13 25.54
C LEU A 36 -2.07 5.45 24.21
N CYS A 37 -1.62 6.05 23.11
CA CYS A 37 -1.83 5.47 21.79
C CYS A 37 -0.85 4.32 21.58
N TRP A 38 -1.34 3.14 21.19
CA TRP A 38 -0.49 1.98 20.87
C TRP A 38 0.57 2.29 19.82
N ILE A 39 0.27 3.15 18.84
CA ILE A 39 1.26 3.58 17.83
C ILE A 39 2.44 4.34 18.46
N PHE A 40 2.17 5.15 19.50
CA PHE A 40 3.21 5.88 20.23
C PHE A 40 4.02 4.93 21.12
N GLU A 41 3.39 3.86 21.63
CA GLU A 41 4.04 2.76 22.33
C GLU A 41 4.74 1.75 21.40
N LYS A 42 4.82 2.03 20.09
CA LYS A 42 5.39 1.13 19.07
C LYS A 42 4.70 -0.25 19.01
N LYS A 43 3.39 -0.29 19.25
CA LYS A 43 2.54 -1.48 19.14
C LYS A 43 1.56 -1.35 17.97
N ALA A 44 1.16 -2.49 17.42
CA ALA A 44 0.12 -2.59 16.41
C ALA A 44 -1.21 -2.02 16.95
N CYS A 45 -1.98 -1.36 16.10
CA CYS A 45 -3.28 -0.79 16.45
C CYS A 45 -4.33 -1.19 15.43
N PRO A 46 -5.23 -2.14 15.76
CA PRO A 46 -6.28 -2.60 14.85
C PRO A 46 -7.19 -1.46 14.37
N TYR A 47 -7.48 -0.49 15.24
CA TYR A 47 -8.24 0.70 14.85
C TYR A 47 -7.48 1.53 13.81
N PHE A 48 -6.19 1.78 14.02
CA PHE A 48 -5.37 2.50 13.06
C PHE A 48 -5.34 1.80 11.70
N GLN A 49 -5.12 0.48 11.69
CA GLN A 49 -5.12 -0.32 10.46
C GLN A 49 -6.44 -0.24 9.70
N ARG A 50 -7.58 -0.37 10.39
CA ARG A 50 -8.90 -0.46 9.74
C ARG A 50 -9.51 0.90 9.39
N CYS A 51 -9.27 1.92 10.20
CA CYS A 51 -9.98 3.20 10.10
C CYS A 51 -9.09 4.35 9.64
N VAL A 52 -7.81 4.37 10.05
CA VAL A 52 -6.91 5.50 9.79
C VAL A 52 -6.04 5.26 8.55
N LEU A 53 -5.54 4.03 8.36
CA LEU A 53 -4.72 3.65 7.21
C LEU A 53 -5.43 3.86 5.85
N PRO A 54 -6.74 3.57 5.70
CA PRO A 54 -7.46 3.85 4.45
C PRO A 54 -7.51 5.34 4.09
N ILE A 55 -7.50 6.25 5.09
CA ILE A 55 -7.44 7.70 4.84
C ILE A 55 -6.09 8.06 4.17
N ALA A 56 -5.01 7.38 4.55
CA ALA A 56 -3.71 7.55 3.88
C ALA A 56 -3.75 7.12 2.41
N HIS A 57 -4.58 6.13 2.06
CA HIS A 57 -4.79 5.71 0.69
C HIS A 57 -5.47 6.80 -0.14
N GLN A 58 -6.50 7.45 0.42
CA GLN A 58 -7.17 8.58 -0.22
C GLN A 58 -6.24 9.80 -0.38
N LYS A 59 -5.33 10.02 0.57
CA LYS A 59 -4.36 11.14 0.57
C LYS A 59 -3.06 10.85 -0.18
N GLY A 60 -2.90 9.68 -0.81
CA GLY A 60 -1.70 9.31 -1.56
C GLY A 60 -0.44 9.07 -0.71
N THR A 61 -0.56 8.96 0.61
CA THR A 61 0.56 8.74 1.55
C THR A 61 0.64 7.30 2.07
N TYR A 62 -0.24 6.42 1.59
CA TYR A 62 -0.38 5.03 2.04
C TYR A 62 0.93 4.25 2.00
N THR A 63 1.70 4.30 0.91
CA THR A 63 2.92 3.49 0.78
C THR A 63 3.93 3.78 1.90
N LYS A 64 4.09 5.06 2.26
CA LYS A 64 4.98 5.48 3.34
C LYS A 64 4.46 5.03 4.70
N LEU A 65 3.18 5.25 4.97
CA LEU A 65 2.57 4.94 6.27
C LEU A 65 2.40 3.43 6.49
N ALA A 66 2.02 2.68 5.46
CA ALA A 66 1.98 1.22 5.46
C ALA A 66 3.36 0.61 5.73
N ARG A 67 4.45 1.21 5.19
CA ARG A 67 5.82 0.78 5.49
C ARG A 67 6.22 1.02 6.94
N LEU A 68 5.80 2.14 7.52
CA LEU A 68 6.07 2.41 8.94
C LEU A 68 5.21 1.52 9.85
N TYR A 69 3.97 1.28 9.47
CA TYR A 69 3.05 0.41 10.21
C TYR A 69 3.48 -1.07 10.16
N SER A 70 4.01 -1.55 9.02
CA SER A 70 4.54 -2.92 8.92
C SER A 70 5.74 -3.19 9.84
N LEU A 71 6.40 -2.15 10.36
CA LEU A 71 7.44 -2.31 11.39
C LEU A 71 6.85 -2.54 12.78
N LEU A 72 5.60 -2.12 13.01
CA LEU A 72 4.86 -2.32 14.26
C LEU A 72 4.09 -3.64 14.27
N ASP A 73 3.61 -4.06 13.09
CA ASP A 73 2.81 -5.26 12.91
C ASP A 73 3.36 -6.08 11.74
N GLN A 74 4.09 -7.15 12.03
CA GLN A 74 4.63 -8.03 10.99
C GLN A 74 3.55 -8.85 10.29
N SER A 75 2.39 -9.04 10.94
CA SER A 75 1.24 -9.71 10.32
C SER A 75 0.52 -8.82 9.31
N PHE A 76 0.82 -7.52 9.32
CA PHE A 76 0.32 -6.57 8.34
C PHE A 76 0.97 -6.83 6.98
N ALA A 77 0.30 -7.66 6.18
CA ALA A 77 0.68 -7.91 4.80
C ALA A 77 0.57 -6.61 4.00
N LYS A 78 1.72 -6.00 3.71
CA LYS A 78 1.82 -5.02 2.63
C LYS A 78 1.29 -5.69 1.37
N THR A 79 0.16 -5.20 0.88
CA THR A 79 -0.17 -5.45 -0.52
C THR A 79 0.76 -4.56 -1.33
N GLU A 80 2.01 -5.00 -1.53
CA GLU A 80 2.94 -4.28 -2.40
C GLU A 80 2.34 -4.29 -3.79
N VAL A 81 1.99 -3.10 -4.28
CA VAL A 81 1.49 -2.96 -5.64
C VAL A 81 2.64 -3.29 -6.56
N ARG A 82 2.54 -4.44 -7.23
CA ARG A 82 3.52 -4.87 -8.21
C ARG A 82 3.55 -3.84 -9.33
N ARG A 83 4.74 -3.48 -9.80
CA ARG A 83 4.92 -2.52 -10.89
C ARG A 83 5.46 -3.21 -12.13
N CYS A 84 5.03 -2.73 -13.28
CA CYS A 84 5.58 -3.10 -14.58
C CYS A 84 6.99 -2.52 -14.71
N GLY A 85 7.83 -3.06 -15.60
CA GLY A 85 9.16 -2.49 -15.89
C GLY A 85 9.15 -1.03 -16.37
N CYS A 86 7.97 -0.51 -16.77
CA CYS A 86 7.76 0.90 -17.12
C CYS A 86 7.26 1.78 -15.96
N GLY A 87 7.15 1.24 -14.75
CA GLY A 87 6.70 1.95 -13.54
C GLY A 87 5.19 1.94 -13.28
N ALA A 88 4.35 1.53 -14.24
CA ALA A 88 2.90 1.45 -14.06
C ALA A 88 2.48 0.34 -13.08
N GLU A 89 1.42 0.56 -12.32
CA GLU A 89 0.87 -0.44 -11.40
C GLU A 89 0.27 -1.64 -12.16
N LEU A 90 0.52 -2.84 -11.63
CA LEU A 90 0.03 -4.09 -12.17
C LEU A 90 -1.19 -4.59 -11.41
N GLN A 91 -2.22 -4.97 -12.14
CA GLN A 91 -3.31 -5.77 -11.59
C GLN A 91 -2.83 -7.16 -11.17
N ARG A 92 -3.61 -7.79 -10.27
CA ARG A 92 -3.32 -9.12 -9.73
C ARG A 92 -3.06 -10.12 -10.86
N ARG A 93 -2.01 -10.94 -10.71
CA ARG A 93 -1.53 -11.97 -11.67
C ARG A 93 -1.01 -11.45 -13.02
N ARG A 94 -0.98 -10.14 -13.28
CA ARG A 94 -0.38 -9.60 -14.52
C ARG A 94 1.15 -9.47 -14.40
N ARG A 95 1.84 -9.68 -15.52
CA ARG A 95 3.31 -9.46 -15.65
C ARG A 95 3.64 -8.10 -16.28
N LEU A 96 2.76 -7.58 -17.13
CA LEU A 96 2.91 -6.32 -17.85
C LEU A 96 1.64 -5.48 -17.70
N CYS A 97 1.80 -4.14 -17.71
CA CYS A 97 0.66 -3.23 -17.84
C CYS A 97 0.08 -3.30 -19.26
N ASP A 98 -1.14 -2.82 -19.47
CA ASP A 98 -1.82 -2.90 -20.78
C ASP A 98 -0.99 -2.26 -21.91
N LYS A 99 -0.33 -1.14 -21.63
CA LYS A 99 0.55 -0.45 -22.58
C LYS A 99 1.73 -1.33 -23.01
N CYS A 100 2.46 -1.89 -22.05
CA CYS A 100 3.60 -2.77 -22.32
C CYS A 100 3.17 -4.09 -22.94
N ALA A 101 2.02 -4.64 -22.54
CA ALA A 101 1.45 -5.85 -23.13
C ALA A 101 1.10 -5.63 -24.61
N ARG A 102 0.49 -4.49 -24.95
CA ARG A 102 0.18 -4.13 -26.35
C ARG A 102 1.43 -3.98 -27.19
N ARG A 103 2.46 -3.28 -26.69
CA ARG A 103 3.75 -3.13 -27.38
C ARG A 103 4.41 -4.49 -27.64
N HIS A 104 4.48 -5.33 -26.61
CA HIS A 104 5.07 -6.66 -26.74
C HIS A 104 4.37 -7.53 -27.80
N ARG A 105 3.03 -7.45 -27.90
CA ARG A 105 2.28 -8.13 -28.97
C ARG A 105 2.69 -7.62 -30.36
N GLN A 106 2.78 -6.31 -30.55
CA GLN A 106 3.17 -5.72 -31.83
C GLN A 106 4.58 -6.14 -32.26
N ASP A 107 5.53 -6.13 -31.33
CA ASP A 107 6.90 -6.56 -31.59
C ASP A 107 6.96 -8.06 -31.96
N THR A 108 6.17 -8.88 -31.26
CA THR A 108 6.02 -10.31 -31.59
C THR A 108 5.49 -10.50 -33.02
N TYR A 109 4.42 -9.79 -33.40
CA TYR A 109 3.87 -9.87 -34.76
C TYR A 109 4.86 -9.40 -35.84
N ARG A 110 5.58 -8.29 -35.59
CA ARG A 110 6.61 -7.78 -36.51
C ARG A 110 7.71 -8.81 -36.72
N ASN A 111 8.19 -9.43 -35.65
CA ASN A 111 9.23 -10.46 -35.70
C ASN A 111 8.76 -11.71 -36.46
N ILE A 112 7.52 -12.15 -36.25
CA ILE A 112 6.93 -13.28 -36.99
C ILE A 112 6.83 -12.94 -38.48
N ARG A 113 6.28 -11.78 -38.84
CA ARG A 113 6.15 -11.34 -40.23
C ARG A 113 7.51 -11.24 -40.93
N HIS A 114 8.51 -10.69 -40.24
CA HIS A 114 9.86 -10.59 -40.77
C HIS A 114 10.47 -11.98 -41.05
N LYS A 115 10.31 -12.94 -40.12
CA LYS A 115 10.75 -14.33 -40.31
C LYS A 115 10.06 -15.02 -41.48
N LEU A 116 8.75 -14.80 -41.65
CA LEU A 116 7.99 -15.35 -42.79
C LEU A 116 8.50 -14.77 -44.12
N ASN A 117 8.67 -13.45 -44.19
CA ASN A 117 9.18 -12.78 -45.40
C ASN A 117 10.62 -13.22 -45.75
N GLN A 118 11.47 -13.48 -44.76
CA GLN A 118 12.82 -14.02 -44.99
C GLN A 118 12.80 -15.46 -45.52
N LYS A 119 11.84 -16.28 -45.09
CA LYS A 119 11.67 -17.65 -45.60
C LYS A 119 11.14 -17.68 -47.03
N VAL A 120 10.28 -16.74 -47.42
CA VAL A 120 9.71 -16.65 -48.78
C VAL A 120 10.75 -16.17 -49.82
N LYS A 121 11.80 -15.45 -49.38
CA LYS A 121 12.89 -14.98 -50.25
C LYS A 121 14.05 -15.98 -50.44
N ARG A 122 13.99 -17.14 -49.78
CA ARG A 122 14.94 -18.24 -49.95
C ARG A 122 14.28 -19.34 -50.77
#